data_AF-A0A8J7VTY2-F1
#
_entry.id   AF-A0A8J7VTY2-F1
#
_cell.length_a   1.000
_cell.length_b   1.000
_cell.length_c   1.000
_cell.angle_alpha   90.00
_cell.angle_beta   90.00
_cell.angle_gamma   90.00
#
_symmetry.space_group_name_H-M   'P 1'
#
loop_
_entity.id
_entity.type
_entity.pdbx_description
1 polymer ?
#
loop_
_entity_poly.entity_id
_entity_poly.type
_entity_poly.pdbx_seq_one_letter_code
_entity_poly.pdbx_strand_id
1 'polypeptide(L)'
;ADSSAPIAHDLRLEVLRLMHEGRSDAEIKDYLVERYSDFVLYKPPLQAGTWLLWFGPALLVLAGALVVAAIVRRRARNAPSAEAPAGDEQEW
;
A
#
# COMPACT_ATOMS: atom_id res chain seq x y z
N ALA A 1 22.38 18.31 -15.80
CA ALA A 1 22.49 16.98 -15.20
C ALA A 1 23.47 16.21 -16.05
N ASP A 2 24.72 16.20 -15.61
CA ASP A 2 25.87 15.83 -16.42
C ASP A 2 26.61 14.69 -15.72
N SER A 3 27.24 13.79 -16.50
CA SER A 3 28.02 12.62 -16.05
C SER A 3 27.26 11.35 -15.61
N SER A 4 26.45 10.77 -16.50
CA SER A 4 26.00 9.35 -16.40
C SER A 4 26.90 8.35 -17.16
N ALA A 5 27.99 8.82 -17.77
CA ALA A 5 28.77 8.04 -18.73
C ALA A 5 29.99 7.27 -18.15
N PRO A 6 30.73 7.73 -17.11
CA PRO A 6 31.94 7.03 -16.66
C PRO A 6 31.67 5.71 -15.92
N ILE A 7 30.61 5.66 -15.09
CA ILE A 7 30.37 4.54 -14.16
C ILE A 7 29.92 3.25 -14.90
N ALA A 8 29.16 3.39 -16.00
CA ALA A 8 28.61 2.22 -16.69
C ALA A 8 29.67 1.36 -17.39
N HIS A 9 30.83 1.92 -17.74
CA HIS A 9 31.91 1.16 -18.38
C HIS A 9 32.67 0.31 -17.36
N ASP A 10 33.03 0.89 -16.23
CA ASP A 10 33.77 0.20 -15.17
C ASP A 10 32.95 -0.93 -14.55
N LEU A 11 31.63 -0.74 -14.39
CA LEU A 11 30.74 -1.79 -13.91
C LEU A 11 30.66 -3.00 -14.85
N ARG A 12 30.72 -2.78 -16.18
CA ARG A 12 30.70 -3.90 -17.14
C ARG A 12 31.97 -4.73 -17.08
N LEU A 13 33.12 -4.09 -16.90
CA LEU A 13 34.40 -4.78 -16.75
C LEU A 13 34.44 -5.60 -15.45
N GLU A 14 33.89 -5.04 -14.37
CA GLU A 14 33.84 -5.71 -13.07
C GLU A 14 32.89 -6.92 -13.06
N VAL A 15 31.71 -6.80 -13.67
CA VAL A 15 30.81 -7.94 -13.91
C VAL A 15 31.53 -9.03 -14.69
N LEU A 16 32.21 -8.67 -15.78
CA LEU A 16 32.91 -9.64 -16.63
C LEU A 16 34.01 -10.38 -15.86
N ARG A 17 34.77 -9.67 -15.00
CA ARG A 17 35.76 -10.26 -14.11
C ARG A 17 35.13 -11.29 -13.16
N LEU A 18 34.03 -10.94 -12.50
CA LEU A 18 33.36 -11.82 -11.55
C LEU A 18 32.72 -13.05 -12.23
N MET A 19 32.19 -12.88 -13.46
CA MET A 19 31.71 -14.00 -14.28
C MET A 19 32.85 -14.96 -14.64
N HIS A 20 34.03 -14.43 -15.00
CA HIS A 20 35.22 -15.24 -15.26
C HIS A 20 35.76 -15.95 -14.02
N GLU A 21 35.54 -15.40 -12.83
CA GLU A 21 35.84 -16.03 -11.54
C GLU A 21 34.85 -17.15 -11.17
N GLY A 22 33.81 -17.39 -11.98
CA GLY A 22 32.82 -18.43 -11.76
C GLY A 22 31.78 -18.08 -10.70
N ARG A 23 31.65 -16.80 -10.34
CA ARG A 23 30.60 -16.31 -9.44
C ARG A 23 29.24 -16.49 -10.10
N SER A 24 28.24 -16.85 -9.30
CA SER A 24 26.86 -16.89 -9.74
C SER A 24 26.28 -15.48 -9.92
N ASP A 25 25.27 -15.35 -10.77
CA ASP A 25 24.56 -14.07 -11.01
C ASP A 25 24.06 -13.41 -9.72
N ALA A 26 23.72 -14.19 -8.69
CA ALA A 26 23.31 -13.70 -7.38
C ALA A 26 24.49 -13.07 -6.63
N GLU A 27 25.63 -13.77 -6.55
CA GLU A 27 26.84 -13.26 -5.90
C GLU A 27 27.40 -12.01 -6.60
N ILE A 28 27.32 -11.94 -7.93
CA ILE A 28 27.75 -10.77 -8.70
C ILE A 28 26.91 -9.55 -8.33
N LYS A 29 25.59 -9.72 -8.23
CA LYS A 29 24.67 -8.65 -7.85
C LYS A 29 24.93 -8.18 -6.43
N ASP A 30 25.08 -9.11 -5.49
CA ASP A 30 25.34 -8.79 -4.08
C ASP A 30 26.67 -8.02 -3.93
N TYR A 31 27.73 -8.47 -4.63
CA TYR A 31 29.03 -7.80 -4.63
C TYR A 31 28.98 -6.37 -5.18
N LEU A 32 28.22 -6.16 -6.25
CA LEU A 32 28.07 -4.84 -6.88
C LEU A 32 27.25 -3.88 -6.01
N VAL A 33 26.23 -4.37 -5.32
CA VAL A 33 25.42 -3.58 -4.38
C VAL A 33 26.25 -3.19 -3.15
N GLU A 34 26.99 -4.15 -2.59
CA GLU A 34 27.84 -3.94 -1.41
C GLU A 34 28.96 -2.90 -1.67
N ARG A 35 29.57 -2.92 -2.88
CA ARG A 35 30.74 -2.09 -3.17
C ARG A 35 30.44 -0.76 -3.87
N TYR A 36 29.36 -0.67 -4.65
CA TYR A 36 29.07 0.49 -5.50
C TYR A 36 27.78 1.24 -5.16
N SER A 37 27.05 0.83 -4.09
CA SER A 37 25.93 1.51 -3.42
C SER A 37 24.69 0.62 -3.30
N ASP A 38 24.05 0.71 -2.14
CA ASP A 38 22.78 0.11 -1.70
C ASP A 38 21.54 0.53 -2.53
N PHE A 39 21.73 1.20 -3.67
CA PHE A 39 20.69 1.88 -4.46
C PHE A 39 20.52 1.39 -5.89
N VAL A 40 21.12 0.25 -6.27
CA VAL A 40 20.85 -0.40 -7.57
C VAL A 40 19.95 -1.63 -7.43
N LEU A 41 19.86 -2.24 -6.24
CA LEU A 41 18.86 -3.27 -5.97
C LEU A 41 17.50 -2.61 -5.70
N TYR A 42 16.84 -2.34 -6.81
CA TYR A 42 15.49 -1.85 -6.93
C TYR A 42 14.47 -2.82 -6.30
N LYS A 43 14.35 -2.80 -4.98
CA LYS A 43 13.09 -3.06 -4.26
C LYS A 43 13.18 -2.22 -2.99
N PRO A 44 12.46 -1.08 -2.87
CA PRO A 44 12.17 -0.62 -1.52
C PRO A 44 11.50 -1.83 -0.85
N PRO A 45 12.03 -2.39 0.25
CA PRO A 45 11.21 -3.27 1.05
C PRO A 45 9.95 -2.45 1.29
N LEU A 46 8.78 -3.02 1.03
CA LEU A 46 7.53 -2.39 1.38
C LEU A 46 7.62 -2.14 2.89
N GLN A 47 8.17 -0.99 3.28
CA GLN A 47 8.41 -0.66 4.65
C GLN A 47 7.02 -0.69 5.26
N ALA A 48 6.86 -1.38 6.38
CA ALA A 48 5.58 -1.40 7.10
C ALA A 48 5.05 0.03 7.35
N GLY A 49 5.93 1.04 7.36
CA GLY A 49 5.59 2.46 7.38
C GLY A 49 4.80 2.96 6.15
N THR A 50 5.07 2.45 4.94
CA THR A 50 4.28 2.74 3.75
C THR A 50 2.86 2.19 3.92
N TRP A 51 2.71 0.93 4.36
CA TRP A 51 1.38 0.34 4.59
C TRP A 51 0.55 1.17 5.56
N LEU A 52 1.09 1.64 6.68
CA LEU A 52 0.34 2.50 7.60
C LEU A 52 -0.10 3.83 6.94
N LEU A 53 0.73 4.40 6.07
CA LEU A 53 0.41 5.63 5.34
C LEU A 53 -0.72 5.44 4.31
N TRP A 54 -0.80 4.26 3.67
CA TRP A 54 -1.85 3.94 2.69
C TRP A 54 -3.13 3.40 3.33
N PHE A 55 -3.03 2.63 4.42
CA PHE A 55 -4.20 2.08 5.11
C PHE A 55 -4.79 3.03 6.14
N GLY A 56 -4.03 3.99 6.67
CA GLY A 56 -4.52 5.01 7.59
C GLY A 56 -5.76 5.77 7.08
N PRO A 57 -5.72 6.34 5.86
CA PRO A 57 -6.88 7.03 5.27
C PRO A 57 -8.08 6.10 5.07
N ALA A 58 -7.86 4.88 4.57
CA ALA A 58 -8.93 3.91 4.33
C ALA A 58 -9.59 3.45 5.63
N LEU A 59 -8.80 3.21 6.68
CA LEU A 59 -9.30 2.81 8.00
C LEU A 59 -10.14 3.92 8.64
N LEU A 60 -9.72 5.18 8.48
CA LEU A 60 -10.43 6.34 9.02
C LEU A 60 -11.81 6.52 8.35
N VAL A 61 -11.88 6.35 7.03
CA VAL A 61 -13.15 6.35 6.29
C VAL A 61 -14.07 5.19 6.73
N LEU A 62 -13.53 3.98 6.86
CA LEU A 62 -14.28 2.80 7.33
C LEU A 62 -14.83 3.00 8.74
N ALA A 63 -14.02 3.53 9.66
CA ALA A 63 -14.45 3.84 11.02
C ALA A 63 -15.58 4.88 11.05
N GLY A 64 -15.43 5.96 10.27
CA GLY A 64 -16.48 6.99 10.14
C GLY A 64 -17.79 6.43 9.58
N ALA A 65 -17.71 5.61 8.53
CA ALA A 65 -18.87 4.98 7.92
C ALA A 65 -19.61 4.05 8.90
N LEU A 66 -18.87 3.27 9.70
CA LEU A 66 -19.45 2.41 10.75
C LEU A 66 -20.18 3.21 11.82
N VAL A 67 -19.60 4.33 12.28
CA VAL A 67 -20.24 5.20 13.28
C VAL A 67 -21.54 5.79 12.75
N VAL A 68 -21.53 6.33 11.52
CA VAL A 68 -22.74 6.87 10.88
C VAL A 68 -23.80 5.79 10.72
N ALA A 69 -23.43 4.60 10.23
CA ALA A 69 -24.35 3.49 10.07
C ALA A 69 -24.97 3.03 11.41
N ALA A 70 -24.18 3.02 12.49
CA ALA A 70 -24.68 2.69 13.83
C ALA A 70 -25.68 3.72 14.35
N ILE A 71 -25.43 5.02 14.14
CA ILE A 71 -26.34 6.11 14.54
C ILE A 71 -27.66 6.00 13.75
N VAL A 72 -27.59 5.84 12.44
CA VAL A 72 -28.77 5.70 11.57
C VAL A 72 -29.59 4.47 11.96
N ARG A 73 -28.95 3.31 12.15
CA ARG A 73 -29.63 2.08 12.59
C ARG A 73 -30.26 2.22 13.98
N ARG A 74 -29.62 2.92 14.90
CA ARG A 74 -30.19 3.19 16.23
C ARG A 74 -31.41 4.10 16.13
N ARG A 75 -31.36 5.12 15.26
CA ARG A 75 -32.50 6.02 15.03
C ARG A 75 -33.66 5.33 14.32
N ALA A 76 -33.39 4.45 13.35
CA ALA A 76 -34.41 3.65 12.68
C ALA A 76 -35.09 2.65 13.62
N ARG A 77 -34.37 2.05 14.57
CA ARG A 77 -34.94 1.15 15.58
C ARG A 77 -35.73 1.88 16.68
N ASN A 78 -35.42 3.15 16.90
CA ASN A 78 -36.12 4.00 17.87
C ASN A 78 -37.15 4.92 17.19
N ALA A 79 -37.35 4.82 15.88
CA ALA A 79 -38.47 5.45 15.23
C ALA A 79 -39.72 4.75 15.77
N PRO A 80 -40.65 5.48 16.40
CA PRO A 80 -41.94 4.89 16.73
C PRO A 80 -42.50 4.34 15.42
N SER A 81 -42.91 3.08 15.41
CA SER A 81 -43.62 2.48 14.30
C SER A 81 -44.60 3.52 13.80
N ALA A 82 -44.40 4.00 12.57
CA ALA A 82 -45.38 4.84 11.92
C ALA A 82 -46.64 3.97 11.87
N GLU A 83 -47.53 4.24 12.82
CA GLU A 83 -48.80 3.57 12.99
C GLU A 83 -49.49 3.72 11.64
N ALA A 84 -49.62 2.59 10.95
CA ALA A 84 -50.39 2.53 9.72
C ALA A 84 -51.76 3.14 10.03
N PRO A 85 -52.29 4.06 9.21
CA PRO A 85 -53.60 4.63 9.48
C PRO A 85 -54.59 3.46 9.49
N ALA A 86 -55.04 3.11 10.69
CA ALA A 86 -56.04 2.10 10.89
C ALA A 86 -57.29 2.57 10.16
N GLY A 87 -57.72 1.74 9.20
CA GLY A 87 -59.13 1.41 9.01
C GLY A 87 -60.10 2.56 9.18
N ASP A 88 -60.36 3.29 8.10
CA ASP A 88 -61.72 3.51 7.60
C ASP A 88 -62.87 2.93 8.47
N GLU A 89 -63.25 3.63 9.53
CA GLU A 89 -64.50 3.40 10.27
C GLU A 89 -65.15 4.77 10.59
N GLN A 90 -65.51 5.52 9.55
CA GLN A 90 -66.54 6.56 9.66
C GLN A 90 -67.86 5.95 9.19
N GLU A 91 -68.49 5.24 10.10
CA GLU A 91 -69.83 4.67 9.96
C GLU A 91 -70.86 5.70 10.45
N TRP A 92 -71.59 6.24 9.47
CA TRP A 92 -72.95 6.82 9.45
C TRP A 92 -73.45 7.65 10.65
#